data_AF-A0A936WYZ6-F1
#
_entry.id   AF-A0A936WYZ6-F1
#
_cell.length_a   1.000
_cell.length_b   1.000
_cell.length_c   1.000
_cell.angle_alpha   90.00
_cell.angle_beta   90.00
_cell.angle_gamma   90.00
#
_symmetry.space_group_name_H-M   'P 1'
#
loop_
_entity.id
_entity.type
_entity.pdbx_description
1 polymer ?
#
loop_
_entity_poly.entity_id
_entity_poly.type
_entity_poly.pdbx_seq_one_letter_code
_entity_poly.pdbx_strand_id
1 'polypeptide(L)' 'MSFQAYIDNIKAKTGKTPADFKKLAEKKGFIVKGDMNPKTKATEITNWLKDEFELGHGHAMAIYATFKGKTK' A
#
# COMPACT_ATOMS: atom_id res chain seq x y z
N MET A 1 -3.36 18.78 0.73
CA MET A 1 -2.95 17.94 -0.42
C MET A 1 -4.01 16.88 -0.64
N SER A 2 -4.45 16.68 -1.89
CA SER A 2 -5.45 15.67 -2.24
C SER A 2 -4.85 14.27 -2.18
N PHE A 3 -5.68 13.27 -1.88
CA PHE A 3 -5.32 11.85 -1.97
C PHE A 3 -4.77 11.49 -3.36
N GLN A 4 -5.29 12.13 -4.42
CA GLN A 4 -4.81 11.92 -5.78
C GLN A 4 -3.33 12.30 -5.95
N ALA A 5 -2.90 13.44 -5.39
CA ALA A 5 -1.50 13.87 -5.47
C ALA A 5 -0.55 12.91 -4.75
N TYR A 6 -1.02 12.25 -3.69
CA TYR A 6 -0.26 11.18 -3.04
C TYR A 6 -0.09 9.97 -3.95
N ILE A 7 -1.16 9.52 -4.60
CA ILE A 7 -1.11 8.39 -5.54
C ILE A 7 -0.21 8.70 -6.73
N ASP A 8 -0.29 9.91 -7.28
CA ASP A 8 0.54 10.31 -8.41
C ASP A 8 2.02 10.36 -8.03
N ASN A 9 2.37 10.89 -6.85
CA ASN A 9 3.74 10.85 -6.33
C ASN A 9 4.25 9.43 -6.10
N ILE A 10 3.40 8.55 -5.56
CA ILE A 10 3.75 7.14 -5.37
C ILE A 10 3.99 6.47 -6.73
N LYS A 11 3.11 6.70 -7.72
CA LYS A 11 3.28 6.18 -9.07
C LYS A 11 4.52 6.74 -9.75
N ALA A 12 4.83 8.01 -9.57
CA ALA A 12 6.04 8.63 -10.12
C ALA A 12 7.32 8.03 -9.51
N LYS A 13 7.31 7.70 -8.21
CA LYS A 13 8.45 7.07 -7.53
C LYS A 13 8.61 5.59 -7.84
N THR A 14 7.50 4.86 -7.88
CA THR A 14 7.49 3.39 -7.85
C THR A 14 7.13 2.77 -9.19
N GLY A 15 6.55 3.56 -10.11
CA GLY A 15 5.94 3.07 -11.34
C GLY A 15 4.68 2.23 -11.11
N LYS A 16 4.18 2.10 -9.87
CA LYS A 16 3.07 1.22 -9.49
C LYS A 16 1.82 2.01 -9.12
N THR A 17 0.68 1.45 -9.48
CA THR A 17 -0.64 1.94 -9.05
C THR A 17 -1.09 1.26 -7.75
N PRO A 18 -2.07 1.81 -7.02
CA PRO A 18 -2.64 1.15 -5.84
C PRO A 18 -3.15 -0.26 -6.12
N ALA A 19 -3.68 -0.51 -7.33
CA ALA A 19 -4.09 -1.84 -7.77
C ALA A 19 -2.91 -2.81 -7.92
N ASP A 20 -1.76 -2.33 -8.39
CA ASP A 20 -0.54 -3.15 -8.46
C ASP A 20 -0.02 -3.49 -7.07
N PHE A 21 -0.05 -2.52 -6.15
CA PHE A 21 0.29 -2.76 -4.76
C PHE A 21 -0.61 -3.81 -4.12
N LYS A 22 -1.91 -3.83 -4.45
CA LYS A 22 -2.84 -4.86 -3.99
C LYS A 22 -2.42 -6.25 -4.47
N LYS A 23 -2.10 -6.39 -5.75
CA LYS A 23 -1.58 -7.66 -6.31
C LYS A 23 -0.26 -8.10 -5.67
N LEU A 24 0.64 -7.16 -5.39
CA LEU A 24 1.90 -7.45 -4.71
C LEU A 24 1.67 -7.87 -3.25
N ALA A 25 0.77 -7.19 -2.56
CA ALA A 25 0.38 -7.53 -1.19
C ALA A 25 -0.29 -8.91 -1.11
N GLU A 26 -1.12 -9.28 -2.10
CA GLU A 26 -1.66 -10.64 -2.24
C GLU A 26 -0.55 -11.67 -2.46
N LYS A 27 0.41 -11.39 -3.35
CA LYS A 27 1.58 -12.26 -3.57
C LYS A 27 2.45 -12.43 -2.32
N LYS A 28 2.58 -11.38 -1.50
CA LYS A 28 3.30 -11.41 -0.22
C LYS A 28 2.50 -12.10 0.89
N GLY A 29 1.21 -12.37 0.69
CA GLY A 29 0.33 -12.94 1.71
C GLY A 29 -0.19 -11.92 2.75
N PHE A 30 -0.03 -10.62 2.48
CA PHE A 30 -0.61 -9.54 3.28
C PHE A 30 -2.11 -9.37 3.04
N ILE A 31 -2.57 -9.74 1.85
CA ILE A 31 -4.00 -9.80 1.51
C ILE A 31 -4.32 -11.26 1.18
N VAL A 32 -5.36 -11.79 1.81
CA VAL A 32 -5.81 -13.17 1.64
C VAL A 32 -7.31 -13.13 1.36
N LYS A 33 -7.73 -13.68 0.21
CA LYS A 33 -9.14 -13.71 -0.23
C LYS A 33 -9.80 -12.32 -0.34
N GLY A 34 -9.02 -11.29 -0.67
CA GLY A 34 -9.53 -9.92 -0.85
C GLY A 34 -9.57 -9.08 0.42
N ASP A 35 -9.30 -9.68 1.58
CA ASP A 35 -9.21 -9.02 2.87
C ASP A 35 -7.77 -8.95 3.37
N MET A 36 -7.47 -7.97 4.23
CA MET A 36 -6.18 -7.94 4.92
C MET A 36 -6.03 -9.19 5.79
N ASN A 37 -4.86 -9.79 5.73
CA ASN A 37 -4.50 -10.88 6.61
C ASN A 37 -4.46 -10.34 8.06
N PRO A 38 -5.30 -10.87 8.98
CA PRO A 38 -5.35 -10.39 10.36
C PRO A 38 -4.05 -10.64 11.13
N LYS A 39 -3.18 -11.54 10.63
CA LYS A 39 -1.84 -11.77 11.19
C LYS A 39 -0.83 -10.72 10.73
N THR A 40 -1.09 -10.03 9.63
CA THR A 40 -0.18 -9.02 9.07
C THR A 40 -0.37 -7.70 9.80
N LYS A 41 0.73 -7.16 10.32
CA LYS A 41 0.71 -5.86 11.00
C LYS A 41 0.82 -4.73 9.98
N ALA A 42 0.20 -3.59 10.30
CA ALA A 42 0.36 -2.37 9.49
C ALA A 42 1.83 -1.99 9.31
N THR A 43 2.64 -2.18 10.37
CA THR A 43 4.08 -1.93 10.36
C THR A 43 4.85 -2.80 9.35
N GLU A 44 4.47 -4.06 9.16
CA GLU A 44 5.10 -4.95 8.18
C GLU A 44 4.85 -4.45 6.75
N ILE A 45 3.62 -4.04 6.46
CA ILE A 45 3.25 -3.47 5.16
C ILE A 45 3.99 -2.14 4.96
N THR A 46 4.03 -1.27 5.97
CA THR A 46 4.72 0.02 5.82
C THR A 46 6.23 -0.13 5.68
N ASN A 47 6.84 -1.10 6.37
CA ASN A 47 8.27 -1.39 6.24
C ASN A 47 8.57 -1.96 4.86
N TRP A 48 7.77 -2.92 4.38
CA TRP A 48 7.89 -3.42 3.01
C TRP A 48 7.79 -2.31 1.96
N LEU A 49 6.82 -1.41 2.08
CA LEU A 49 6.65 -0.26 1.19
C LEU A 49 7.81 0.73 1.28
N LYS A 50 8.43 0.86 2.45
CA LYS A 50 9.61 1.69 2.64
C LYS A 50 10.85 1.03 2.02
N ASP A 51 11.06 -0.25 2.24
CA ASP A 51 12.27 -0.97 1.85
C ASP A 51 12.31 -1.27 0.35
N GLU A 52 11.17 -1.63 -0.26
CA GLU A 52 11.12 -1.95 -1.69
C GLU A 52 10.80 -0.74 -2.59
N PHE A 53 10.15 0.29 -2.04
CA PHE A 53 9.60 1.39 -2.84
C PHE A 53 9.99 2.78 -2.33
N GLU A 54 10.85 2.86 -1.30
CA GLU A 54 11.30 4.10 -0.66
C GLU A 54 10.14 5.04 -0.28
N LEU A 55 8.99 4.44 0.06
CA LEU A 55 7.83 5.20 0.48
C LEU A 55 8.00 5.66 1.93
N GLY A 56 7.92 6.97 2.13
CA GLY A 56 7.83 7.56 3.47
C GLY A 56 6.58 7.06 4.22
N HIS A 57 6.61 7.17 5.54
CA HIS A 57 5.56 6.61 6.42
C HIS A 57 4.13 7.03 6.02
N GLY A 58 3.92 8.31 5.63
CA GLY A 58 2.62 8.79 5.17
C GLY A 58 2.15 8.18 3.84
N HIS A 59 3.06 7.97 2.88
CA HIS A 59 2.74 7.32 1.61
C HIS A 59 2.42 5.84 1.81
N ALA A 60 3.20 5.17 2.65
CA ALA A 60 2.99 3.79 2.99
C ALA A 60 1.63 3.57 3.68
N MET A 61 1.26 4.47 4.61
CA MET A 61 -0.06 4.46 5.25
C MET A 61 -1.20 4.74 4.27
N ALA A 62 -1.00 5.61 3.27
CA ALA A 62 -2.00 5.84 2.23
C ALA A 62 -2.28 4.57 1.42
N ILE A 63 -1.24 3.85 1.00
CA ILE A 63 -1.38 2.55 0.32
C ILE A 63 -2.03 1.50 1.23
N TYR A 64 -1.60 1.41 2.49
CA TYR A 64 -2.24 0.53 3.47
C TYR A 64 -3.74 0.83 3.63
N ALA A 65 -4.14 2.11 3.65
CA ALA A 65 -5.55 2.49 3.69
C ALA A 65 -6.33 2.01 2.46
N THR A 66 -5.70 2.01 1.27
CA THR A 66 -6.31 1.48 0.04
C THR A 66 -6.59 -0.02 0.11
N PHE A 67 -5.72 -0.78 0.77
CA PHE A 67 -5.91 -2.22 0.97
C PHE A 67 -7.08 -2.52 1.91
N LYS A 68 -7.33 -1.63 2.88
CA LYS A 68 -8.40 -1.78 3.87
C LYS A 68 -9.79 -1.47 3.32
N GLY A 69 -9.90 -1.06 2.06
CA GLY A 69 -11.19 -0.79 1.42
C GLY A 69 -11.93 0.43 1.96
N LYS A 70 -11.30 1.28 2.79
CA LYS A 70 -11.89 2.56 3.21
C LYS A 70 -11.68 3.64 2.14
N THR A 71 -12.08 3.34 0.90
CA THR A 71 -12.57 4.40 0.02
C THR A 71 -13.95 4.74 0.53
N LYS A 72 -14.05 5.88 1.22
CA LYS A 72 -15.33 6.46 1.61
C LYS A 72 -16.19 6.71 0.37
#